data_AF-A0A5J5GGI7-F1
#
_entry.id   AF-A0A5J5GGI7-F1
#
_cell.length_a   1.000
_cell.length_b   1.000
_cell.length_c   1.000
_cell.angle_alpha   90.00
_cell.angle_beta   90.00
_cell.angle_gamma   90.00
#
_symmetry.space_group_name_H-M   'P 1'
#
loop_
_entity.id
_entity.type
_entity.pdbx_description
1 polymer ?
#
loop_
_entity_poly.entity_id
_entity_poly.type
_entity_poly.pdbx_seq_one_letter_code
_entity_poly.pdbx_strand_id
1 'polypeptide(L)'
;MDVNEKIVYAWLASKNYFIIDGIDYGQFHSDIDILAVNIKTKEILDCEVKIRTGSTKISGGENKQNGFLHFVNQLNALDRNDKIEDIVGGSHGYHIKKIFITTYSLLGKPINRSKWISKFTQENIEVRFIEDIVQELEQHALSLPLSKNEVVQILRLQSIKNKLK
;
A
#
# COMPACT_ATOMS: atom_id res chain seq x y z
N MET A 1 -10.26 -6.45 -5.29
CA MET A 1 -9.77 -5.45 -4.33
C MET A 1 -10.51 -5.49 -3.00
N ASP A 2 -9.80 -5.80 -1.92
CA ASP A 2 -10.30 -5.77 -0.54
C ASP A 2 -10.49 -4.33 -0.01
N VAL A 3 -11.00 -4.16 1.22
CA VAL A 3 -11.25 -2.83 1.80
C VAL A 3 -9.96 -2.05 2.08
N ASN A 4 -8.89 -2.73 2.46
CA ASN A 4 -7.60 -2.10 2.77
C ASN A 4 -6.93 -1.58 1.49
N GLU A 5 -6.92 -2.41 0.45
CA GLU A 5 -6.43 -2.03 -0.87
C GLU A 5 -7.21 -0.84 -1.44
N LYS A 6 -8.54 -0.78 -1.23
CA LYS A 6 -9.36 0.39 -1.60
C LYS A 6 -8.93 1.69 -0.91
N ILE A 7 -8.48 1.63 0.34
CA ILE A 7 -7.98 2.81 1.06
C ILE A 7 -6.65 3.26 0.45
N VAL A 8 -5.74 2.32 0.20
CA VAL A 8 -4.44 2.59 -0.46
C VAL A 8 -4.67 3.15 -1.87
N TYR A 9 -5.61 2.58 -2.63
CA TYR A 9 -6.01 3.09 -3.94
C TYR A 9 -6.44 4.55 -3.85
N ALA A 10 -7.33 4.90 -2.93
CA ALA A 10 -7.81 6.28 -2.78
C ALA A 10 -6.66 7.24 -2.44
N TRP A 11 -5.70 6.80 -1.63
CA TRP A 11 -4.52 7.57 -1.27
C TRP A 11 -3.55 7.78 -2.43
N LEU A 12 -3.33 6.76 -3.25
CA LEU A 12 -2.51 6.89 -4.45
C LEU A 12 -3.22 7.77 -5.50
N ALA A 13 -4.54 7.66 -5.61
CA ALA A 13 -5.34 8.45 -6.54
C ALA A 13 -5.33 9.94 -6.17
N SER A 14 -5.41 10.29 -4.87
CA SER A 14 -5.30 11.68 -4.41
C SER A 14 -3.94 12.31 -4.71
N LYS A 15 -2.93 11.48 -4.99
CA LYS A 15 -1.58 11.87 -5.39
C LYS A 15 -1.35 11.79 -6.91
N ASN A 16 -2.41 11.59 -7.69
CA ASN A 16 -2.39 11.52 -9.16
C ASN A 16 -1.56 10.37 -9.75
N TYR A 17 -1.52 9.23 -9.07
CA TYR A 17 -1.00 8.00 -9.68
C TYR A 17 -2.07 7.35 -10.58
N PHE A 18 -1.62 6.75 -11.70
CA PHE A 18 -2.38 5.75 -12.42
C PHE A 18 -2.21 4.40 -11.70
N ILE A 19 -3.28 3.70 -11.39
CA ILE A 19 -3.25 2.54 -10.47
C ILE A 19 -3.74 1.29 -11.19
N ILE A 20 -3.04 0.19 -10.97
CA ILE A 20 -3.36 -1.15 -11.44
C ILE A 20 -3.42 -2.05 -10.19
N ASP A 21 -4.58 -2.64 -9.90
CA ASP A 21 -4.78 -3.50 -8.72
C ASP A 21 -4.90 -4.99 -9.08
N GLY A 22 -4.52 -5.87 -8.15
CA GLY A 22 -4.76 -7.31 -8.24
C GLY A 22 -4.09 -7.98 -9.43
N ILE A 23 -2.80 -7.74 -9.64
CA ILE A 23 -2.04 -8.30 -10.75
C ILE A 23 -1.62 -9.72 -10.39
N ASP A 24 -2.25 -10.69 -11.06
CA ASP A 24 -1.92 -12.11 -10.95
C ASP A 24 -0.50 -12.37 -11.49
N TYR A 25 0.37 -12.89 -10.62
CA TYR A 25 1.76 -13.22 -10.95
C TYR A 25 1.89 -14.67 -11.46
N GLY A 26 0.86 -15.50 -11.32
CA GLY A 26 0.84 -16.90 -11.69
C GLY A 26 1.19 -17.85 -10.54
N GLN A 27 1.19 -19.16 -10.82
CA GLN A 27 1.16 -20.25 -9.82
C GLN A 27 2.32 -20.32 -8.80
N PHE A 28 3.42 -19.58 -8.99
CA PHE A 28 4.66 -19.75 -8.21
C PHE A 28 5.09 -18.53 -7.40
N HIS A 29 4.33 -17.44 -7.43
CA HIS A 29 4.74 -16.17 -6.83
C HIS A 29 3.57 -15.48 -6.13
N SER A 30 3.88 -14.51 -5.29
CA SER A 30 2.85 -13.62 -4.74
C SER A 30 2.43 -12.59 -5.78
N ASP A 31 1.12 -12.42 -5.90
CA ASP A 31 0.50 -11.35 -6.67
C ASP A 31 1.04 -9.97 -6.29
N ILE A 32 0.91 -9.00 -7.20
CA ILE A 32 1.12 -7.58 -6.86
C ILE A 32 -0.21 -7.04 -6.37
N ASP A 33 -0.30 -6.70 -5.07
CA ASP A 33 -1.54 -6.16 -4.50
C ASP A 33 -1.94 -4.86 -5.24
N ILE A 34 -1.03 -3.87 -5.30
CA ILE A 34 -1.26 -2.60 -6.02
C ILE A 34 0.04 -2.12 -6.70
N LEU A 35 -0.06 -1.78 -7.99
CA LEU A 35 0.97 -1.06 -8.74
C LEU A 35 0.48 0.35 -9.06
N ALA A 36 1.26 1.37 -8.71
CA ALA A 36 0.92 2.77 -8.98
C ALA A 36 2.01 3.47 -9.78
N VAL A 37 1.63 4.08 -10.91
CA VAL A 37 2.54 4.68 -11.88
C VAL A 37 2.30 6.18 -11.95
N ASN A 38 3.36 6.96 -11.76
CA ASN A 38 3.38 8.38 -12.03
C ASN A 38 4.26 8.66 -13.25
N ILE A 39 3.61 8.91 -14.39
CA ILE A 39 4.27 9.12 -15.68
C ILE A 39 5.11 10.41 -15.68
N LYS A 40 4.71 11.42 -14.89
CA LYS A 40 5.42 12.71 -14.84
C LYS A 40 6.74 12.62 -14.10
N THR A 41 6.75 11.93 -12.96
CA THR A 41 7.95 11.73 -12.13
C THR A 41 8.73 10.49 -12.54
N LYS A 42 8.19 9.69 -13.47
CA LYS A 42 8.70 8.36 -13.83
C LYS A 42 8.90 7.46 -12.61
N GLU A 43 7.93 7.47 -11.72
CA GLU A 43 7.95 6.69 -10.49
C GLU A 43 6.93 5.55 -10.57
N ILE A 44 7.34 4.36 -10.14
CA ILE A 44 6.45 3.22 -9.98
C ILE A 44 6.48 2.80 -8.52
N LEU A 45 5.31 2.68 -7.89
CA LEU A 45 5.15 2.19 -6.54
C LEU A 45 4.57 0.77 -6.60
N ASP A 46 5.40 -0.20 -6.26
CA ASP A 46 5.03 -1.60 -6.06
C ASP A 46 4.62 -1.79 -4.60
N CYS A 47 3.31 -1.87 -4.35
CA CYS A 47 2.75 -1.86 -3.01
C CYS A 47 2.27 -3.25 -2.61
N GLU A 48 2.78 -3.75 -1.48
CA GLU A 48 2.30 -4.94 -0.79
C GLU A 48 1.49 -4.50 0.45
N VAL A 49 0.21 -4.86 0.51
CA VAL A 49 -0.72 -4.41 1.54
C VAL A 49 -1.04 -5.55 2.51
N LYS A 50 -0.54 -5.46 3.74
CA LYS A 50 -0.77 -6.48 4.79
C LYS A 50 -1.24 -5.82 6.08
N ILE A 51 -2.54 -5.52 6.12
CA ILE A 51 -3.22 -4.96 7.28
C ILE A 51 -3.63 -6.09 8.23
N ARG A 52 -3.03 -6.10 9.42
CA ARG A 52 -3.40 -7.00 10.52
C ARG A 52 -3.83 -6.17 11.72
N THR A 53 -4.95 -6.53 12.32
CA THR A 53 -5.43 -5.95 13.58
C THR A 53 -5.20 -6.95 14.73
N GLY A 54 -4.99 -6.43 15.94
CA GLY A 54 -4.94 -7.24 17.16
C GLY A 54 -3.56 -7.77 17.58
N SER A 55 -3.52 -9.04 18.03
CA SER A 55 -2.36 -9.65 18.69
C SER A 55 -1.27 -10.11 17.74
N THR A 56 -1.56 -10.24 16.44
CA THR A 56 -0.58 -10.65 15.43
C THR A 56 0.52 -9.59 15.30
N LYS A 57 1.76 -10.01 15.56
CA LYS A 57 2.97 -9.20 15.39
C LYS A 57 3.84 -9.79 14.30
N ILE A 58 4.61 -8.94 13.63
CA ILE A 58 5.69 -9.41 12.77
C ILE A 58 6.69 -10.21 13.61
N SER A 59 7.19 -11.30 13.05
CA SER A 59 8.17 -12.16 13.68
C SER A 59 9.47 -12.16 12.90
N GLY A 60 10.58 -12.41 13.59
CA GLY A 60 11.88 -12.61 12.93
C GLY A 60 12.07 -14.02 12.37
N GLY A 61 11.10 -14.93 12.56
CA GLY A 61 11.20 -16.29 12.08
C GLY A 61 11.03 -16.37 10.58
N GLU A 62 11.91 -17.11 9.92
CA GLU A 62 12.01 -17.20 8.46
C GLU A 62 10.81 -17.91 7.82
N ASN A 63 10.17 -18.83 8.55
CA ASN A 63 9.12 -19.72 8.02
C ASN A 63 7.70 -19.40 8.49
N LYS A 64 7.42 -18.17 8.96
CA LYS A 64 6.06 -17.79 9.38
C LYS A 64 5.43 -16.86 8.34
N GLN A 65 4.12 -17.01 8.13
CA GLN A 65 3.33 -16.10 7.28
C GLN A 65 3.32 -14.64 7.78
N ASN A 66 3.68 -14.41 9.05
CA ASN A 66 3.94 -13.08 9.62
C ASN A 66 5.44 -12.81 9.83
N GLY A 67 6.31 -13.56 9.15
CA GLY A 67 7.76 -13.44 9.20
C GLY A 67 8.24 -12.27 8.35
N PHE A 68 9.27 -11.57 8.82
CA PHE A 68 9.92 -10.51 8.05
C PHE A 68 10.36 -10.97 6.66
N LEU A 69 11.08 -12.11 6.57
CA LEU A 69 11.54 -12.64 5.28
C LEU A 69 10.38 -13.02 4.35
N HIS A 70 9.24 -13.43 4.90
CA HIS A 70 8.07 -13.72 4.07
C HIS A 70 7.62 -12.47 3.30
N PHE A 71 7.47 -11.32 3.98
CA PHE A 71 7.09 -10.07 3.32
C PHE A 71 8.17 -9.54 2.37
N VAL A 72 9.46 -9.66 2.75
CA VAL A 72 10.57 -9.27 1.87
C VAL A 72 10.56 -10.09 0.60
N ASN A 73 10.41 -11.42 0.70
CA ASN A 73 10.43 -12.30 -0.47
C ASN A 73 9.25 -12.07 -1.41
N GLN A 74 8.10 -11.62 -0.90
CA GLN A 74 6.96 -11.24 -1.73
C GLN A 74 7.28 -10.02 -2.62
N LEU A 75 7.91 -9.00 -2.03
CA LEU A 75 8.31 -7.78 -2.73
C LEU A 75 9.61 -7.94 -3.55
N ASN A 76 10.50 -8.85 -3.18
CA ASN A 76 11.81 -9.06 -3.80
C ASN A 76 11.91 -10.36 -4.62
N ALA A 77 10.79 -10.88 -5.13
CA ALA A 77 10.83 -11.96 -6.11
C ALA A 77 11.71 -11.58 -7.32
N LEU A 78 12.53 -12.53 -7.79
CA LEU A 78 13.64 -12.28 -8.72
C LEU A 78 13.21 -11.60 -10.03
N ASP A 79 12.05 -11.97 -10.54
CA ASP A 79 11.47 -11.54 -11.83
C ASP A 79 10.44 -10.40 -11.67
N ARG A 80 10.27 -9.86 -10.46
CA ARG A 80 9.16 -8.94 -10.15
C ARG A 80 9.33 -7.60 -10.84
N ASN A 81 10.56 -7.11 -10.88
CA ASN A 81 10.85 -5.87 -11.57
C ASN A 81 10.57 -6.04 -13.06
N ASP A 82 11.15 -7.06 -13.71
CA ASP A 82 10.94 -7.35 -15.14
C ASP A 82 9.44 -7.41 -15.50
N LYS A 83 8.64 -8.09 -14.67
CA LYS A 83 7.19 -8.15 -14.83
C LYS A 83 6.50 -6.79 -14.74
N ILE A 84 6.91 -5.96 -13.77
CA ILE A 84 6.42 -4.58 -13.64
C ILE A 84 6.78 -3.79 -14.89
N GLU A 85 8.00 -3.97 -15.44
CA GLU A 85 8.41 -3.29 -16.67
C GLU A 85 7.54 -3.70 -17.86
N ASP A 86 7.25 -4.99 -18.00
CA ASP A 86 6.36 -5.50 -19.05
C ASP A 86 4.96 -4.90 -18.95
N ILE A 87 4.40 -4.81 -17.74
CA ILE A 87 3.06 -4.25 -17.49
C ILE A 87 3.00 -2.77 -17.84
N VAL A 88 4.03 -2.01 -17.45
CA VAL A 88 4.09 -0.56 -17.70
C VAL A 88 4.50 -0.24 -19.15
N GLY A 89 4.87 -1.24 -19.94
CA GLY A 89 5.19 -1.11 -21.36
C GLY A 89 6.63 -0.68 -21.63
N GLY A 90 7.57 -1.15 -20.81
CA GLY A 90 9.00 -0.81 -20.86
C GLY A 90 9.35 0.30 -19.88
N SER A 91 10.22 -0.01 -18.91
CA SER A 91 10.57 0.87 -17.79
C SER A 91 11.70 1.87 -18.09
N HIS A 92 12.11 2.10 -19.35
CA HIS A 92 13.31 2.89 -19.63
C HIS A 92 13.24 4.30 -18.98
N GLY A 93 13.92 4.45 -17.85
CA GLY A 93 13.94 5.65 -17.02
C GLY A 93 12.89 5.76 -15.91
N TYR A 94 12.10 4.71 -15.62
CA TYR A 94 11.25 4.63 -14.43
C TYR A 94 12.02 4.07 -13.24
N HIS A 95 11.73 4.62 -12.06
CA HIS A 95 12.28 4.14 -10.79
C HIS A 95 11.21 3.38 -10.02
N ILE A 96 11.41 2.06 -9.86
CA ILE A 96 10.53 1.20 -9.05
C ILE A 96 10.89 1.37 -7.57
N LYS A 97 9.90 1.75 -6.76
CA LYS A 97 9.97 1.77 -5.30
C LYS A 97 9.04 0.72 -4.73
N LYS A 98 9.56 -0.06 -3.79
CA LYS A 98 8.82 -1.11 -3.09
C LYS A 98 8.26 -0.55 -1.79
N ILE A 99 6.96 -0.67 -1.60
CA ILE A 99 6.26 -0.14 -0.43
C ILE A 99 5.54 -1.28 0.28
N PHE A 100 5.91 -1.52 1.53
CA PHE A 100 5.16 -2.38 2.44
C PHE A 100 4.18 -1.55 3.27
N ILE A 101 2.89 -1.77 3.07
CA ILE A 101 1.82 -1.03 3.74
C ILE A 101 1.21 -1.92 4.83
N THR A 102 1.27 -1.47 6.08
CA THR A 102 0.81 -2.27 7.22
C THR A 102 0.21 -1.41 8.34
N THR A 103 -0.08 -2.01 9.50
CA THR A 103 -0.53 -1.30 10.70
C THR A 103 0.62 -1.06 11.66
N TYR A 104 0.52 -0.01 12.45
CA TYR A 104 1.40 0.21 13.60
C TYR A 104 1.42 -1.00 14.53
N SER A 105 0.28 -1.65 14.67
CA SER A 105 0.10 -2.80 15.54
C SER A 105 0.91 -4.00 15.07
N LEU A 106 1.07 -4.24 13.76
CA LEU A 106 1.85 -5.37 13.24
C LEU A 106 3.32 -5.27 13.66
N LEU A 107 3.92 -4.10 13.53
CA LEU A 107 5.33 -3.87 13.90
C LEU A 107 5.54 -3.70 15.40
N GLY A 108 4.46 -3.56 16.17
CA GLY A 108 4.46 -3.53 17.63
C GLY A 108 4.75 -2.15 18.23
N LYS A 109 5.31 -2.18 19.45
CA LYS A 109 5.67 -0.97 20.22
C LYS A 109 6.73 -0.13 19.47
N PRO A 110 6.82 1.18 19.71
CA PRO A 110 7.71 2.09 18.98
C PRO A 110 9.16 1.59 18.81
N ILE A 111 9.81 1.08 19.87
CA ILE A 111 11.19 0.56 19.79
C ILE A 111 11.33 -0.62 18.81
N ASN A 112 10.36 -1.53 18.79
CA ASN A 112 10.35 -2.67 17.87
C ASN A 112 9.99 -2.21 16.46
N ARG A 113 9.07 -1.26 16.34
CA ARG A 113 8.67 -0.66 15.06
C ARG A 113 9.87 -0.03 14.35
N SER A 114 10.65 0.80 15.05
CA SER A 114 11.85 1.40 14.48
C SER A 114 12.84 0.35 13.99
N LYS A 115 13.07 -0.71 14.76
CA LYS A 115 13.91 -1.85 14.35
C LYS A 115 13.42 -2.50 13.06
N TRP A 116 12.12 -2.74 12.92
CA TRP A 116 11.56 -3.36 11.71
C TRP A 116 11.60 -2.42 10.51
N ILE A 117 11.30 -1.14 10.69
CA ILE A 117 11.44 -0.14 9.63
C ILE A 117 12.89 -0.15 9.12
N SER A 118 13.88 -0.09 10.01
CA SER A 118 15.29 -0.13 9.61
C SER A 118 15.65 -1.39 8.82
N LYS A 119 15.10 -2.55 9.19
CA LYS A 119 15.31 -3.81 8.45
C LYS A 119 14.68 -3.78 7.06
N PHE A 120 13.45 -3.29 6.90
CA PHE A 120 12.84 -3.12 5.57
C PHE A 120 13.62 -2.12 4.72
N THR A 121 14.08 -1.01 5.32
CA THR A 121 14.91 -0.02 4.61
C THR A 121 16.23 -0.61 4.11
N GLN A 122 16.86 -1.53 4.86
CA GLN A 122 18.06 -2.25 4.39
C GLN A 122 17.79 -3.11 3.14
N GLU A 123 16.55 -3.57 2.96
CA GLU A 123 16.09 -4.31 1.78
C GLU A 123 15.54 -3.39 0.68
N ASN A 124 15.73 -2.06 0.79
CA ASN A 124 15.17 -1.04 -0.10
C ASN A 124 13.64 -1.03 -0.19
N ILE A 125 12.98 -1.39 0.92
CA ILE A 125 11.51 -1.37 1.06
C ILE A 125 11.11 -0.21 1.98
N GLU A 126 10.28 0.70 1.48
CA GLU A 126 9.63 1.73 2.28
C GLU A 126 8.49 1.11 3.08
N VAL A 127 8.37 1.48 4.37
CA VAL A 127 7.24 1.05 5.20
C VAL A 127 6.27 2.21 5.37
N ARG A 128 5.00 1.97 5.07
CA ARG A 128 3.91 2.93 5.32
C ARG A 128 2.85 2.33 6.22
N PHE A 129 2.24 3.19 7.03
CA PHE A 129 1.19 2.80 7.95
C PHE A 129 -0.18 3.24 7.43
N ILE A 130 -1.14 2.32 7.48
CA ILE A 130 -2.51 2.62 7.05
C ILE A 130 -3.14 3.71 7.91
N GLU A 131 -2.77 3.79 9.19
CA GLU A 131 -3.22 4.85 10.10
C GLU A 131 -2.79 6.24 9.60
N ASP A 132 -1.55 6.37 9.12
CA ASP A 132 -1.04 7.65 8.57
C ASP A 132 -1.68 7.96 7.21
N ILE A 133 -1.86 6.93 6.38
CA ILE A 133 -2.53 7.06 5.07
C ILE A 133 -3.97 7.58 5.23
N VAL A 134 -4.71 7.05 6.21
CA VAL A 134 -6.07 7.52 6.52
C VAL A 134 -6.04 8.99 6.95
N GLN A 135 -5.09 9.37 7.79
CA GLN A 135 -4.94 10.78 8.21
C GLN A 135 -4.61 11.69 7.02
N GLU A 136 -3.72 11.28 6.12
CA GLU A 136 -3.41 12.01 4.88
C GLU A 136 -4.66 12.19 4.00
N LEU A 137 -5.49 11.16 3.88
CA LEU A 137 -6.74 11.20 3.12
C LEU A 137 -7.77 12.14 3.74
N GLU A 138 -7.92 12.14 5.07
CA GLU A 138 -8.80 13.07 5.79
C GLU A 138 -8.36 14.51 5.57
N GLN A 139 -7.05 14.79 5.68
CA GLN A 139 -6.51 16.12 5.41
C GLN A 139 -6.73 16.54 3.95
N HIS A 140 -6.50 15.64 3.01
CA HIS A 140 -6.78 15.90 1.60
C HIS A 140 -8.25 16.28 1.39
N ALA A 141 -9.19 15.49 1.92
CA ALA A 141 -10.63 15.77 1.81
C ALA A 141 -11.03 17.14 2.38
N LEU A 142 -10.42 17.55 3.50
CA LEU A 142 -10.65 18.88 4.11
C LEU A 142 -10.07 20.03 3.29
N SER A 143 -9.03 19.78 2.48
CA SER A 143 -8.38 20.79 1.64
C SER A 143 -9.02 20.95 0.25
N LEU A 144 -9.87 20.02 -0.17
CA LEU A 144 -10.59 20.14 -1.42
C LEU A 144 -11.51 21.38 -1.34
N PRO A 145 -11.56 22.22 -2.38
CA PRO A 145 -12.46 23.37 -2.44
C PRO A 145 -13.89 22.92 -2.71
N LEU A 146 -14.40 22.02 -1.88
CA LEU A 146 -15.76 21.52 -1.94
C LEU A 146 -16.67 22.61 -1.40
N SER A 147 -17.66 22.97 -2.19
CA SER A 147 -18.78 23.75 -1.70
C SER A 147 -19.46 23.01 -0.55
N LYS A 148 -20.09 23.76 0.36
CA LYS A 148 -20.84 23.21 1.49
C LYS A 148 -21.89 22.15 1.05
N ASN A 149 -22.40 22.27 -0.18
CA ASN A 149 -23.35 21.33 -0.77
C ASN A 149 -22.69 20.00 -1.17
N GLU A 150 -21.47 20.02 -1.70
CA GLU A 150 -20.72 18.81 -2.07
C GLU A 150 -20.33 18.01 -0.82
N VAL A 151 -19.90 18.69 0.25
CA VAL A 151 -19.63 18.04 1.56
C VAL A 151 -20.90 17.39 2.13
N VAL A 152 -22.05 18.08 2.09
CA VAL A 152 -23.34 17.52 2.54
C VAL A 152 -23.77 16.30 1.71
N GLN A 153 -23.53 16.32 0.40
CA GLN A 153 -23.79 15.17 -0.47
C GLN A 153 -22.91 13.96 -0.08
N ILE A 154 -21.61 14.17 0.12
CA ILE A 154 -20.67 13.11 0.53
C ILE A 154 -21.09 12.51 1.89
N LEU A 155 -21.43 13.34 2.88
CA LEU A 155 -21.90 12.88 4.19
C LEU A 155 -23.23 12.12 4.12
N ARG A 156 -24.17 12.54 3.26
CA ARG A 156 -25.43 11.82 3.03
C ARG A 156 -25.18 10.44 2.47
N LEU A 157 -24.32 10.33 1.46
CA LEU A 157 -23.94 9.04 0.85
C LEU A 157 -23.27 8.10 1.87
N GLN A 158 -22.42 8.63 2.74
CA GLN A 158 -21.83 7.85 3.86
C GLN A 158 -22.90 7.37 4.86
N SER A 159 -23.87 8.23 5.22
CA SER A 159 -24.95 7.84 6.13
C SER A 159 -25.87 6.74 5.55
N ILE A 160 -26.13 6.79 4.24
CA ILE A 160 -26.91 5.77 3.51
C ILE A 160 -26.14 4.45 3.49
N LYS A 161 -24.84 4.48 3.21
CA LYS A 161 -23.97 3.29 3.23
C LYS A 161 -23.93 2.60 4.60
N ASN A 162 -23.96 3.36 5.69
CA ASN A 162 -23.99 2.82 7.05
C ASN A 162 -25.36 2.26 7.46
N LYS A 163 -26.44 2.60 6.75
CA LYS A 163 -27.80 2.06 6.96
C LYS A 163 -28.09 0.81 6.13
N LEU A 164 -27.25 0.51 5.15
CA LEU A 164 -27.38 -0.65 4.25
C LEU A 164 -26.49 -1.84 4.68
N LYS A 165 -25.82 -1.73 5.83
CA LYS A 165 -25.16 -2.84 6.54
C LYS A 165 -26.02 -3.23 7.74
#